data_AF-A0AAV4AWL1-F1
#
_entry.id   AF-A0AAV4AWL1-F1
#
_cell.length_a   1.000
_cell.length_b   1.000
_cell.length_c   1.000
_cell.angle_alpha   90.00
_cell.angle_beta   90.00
_cell.angle_gamma   90.00
#
_symmetry.space_group_name_H-M   'P 1'
#
loop_
_entity.id
_entity.type
_entity.pdbx_description
1 polymer ?
#
loop_
_entity_poly.entity_id
_entity_poly.type
_entity_poly.pdbx_seq_one_letter_code
_entity_poly.pdbx_strand_id
1 'polypeptide(L)'
;MFYGLTSKSTRHLVYEMAVVDNLKFPASWKASKKAGTDWLIGFKERNPKWSLRQPEAASMARGTSFNRHNVATFIKKILRKFIER
;
A
#
# COMPACT_ATOMS: atom_id res chain seq x y z
N MET A 1 0.96 2.47 -10.48
CA MET A 1 0.73 3.71 -9.72
C MET A 1 -0.28 3.55 -8.57
N PHE A 2 -0.66 2.32 -8.18
CA PHE A 2 -1.63 2.08 -7.11
C PHE A 2 -1.28 0.80 -6.33
N TYR A 3 -0.14 0.82 -5.65
CA TYR A 3 0.36 -0.38 -4.97
C TYR A 3 0.38 -0.13 -3.46
N GLY A 4 -0.33 -0.98 -2.71
CA GLY A 4 -0.05 -1.13 -1.29
C GLY A 4 1.39 -1.61 -1.07
N LEU A 5 1.93 -1.40 0.13
CA LEU A 5 3.25 -1.93 0.49
C LEU A 5 3.25 -3.46 0.37
N THR A 6 3.93 -3.98 -0.65
CA THR A 6 4.18 -5.41 -0.81
C THR A 6 5.20 -5.89 0.23
N SER A 7 5.21 -7.19 0.55
CA SER A 7 6.20 -7.78 1.46
C SER A 7 7.65 -7.46 1.09
N LYS A 8 7.97 -7.30 -0.20
CA LYS A 8 9.33 -6.97 -0.64
C LYS A 8 9.66 -5.50 -0.38
N SER A 9 8.77 -4.58 -0.78
CA SER A 9 8.92 -3.15 -0.54
C SER A 9 8.93 -2.81 0.95
N THR A 10 8.10 -3.45 1.77
CA THR A 10 8.14 -3.26 3.23
C THR A 10 9.49 -3.64 3.81
N ARG A 11 10.06 -4.77 3.37
CA ARG A 11 11.37 -5.22 3.86
C ARG A 11 12.53 -4.34 3.38
N HIS A 12 12.43 -3.75 2.19
CA HIS A 12 13.40 -2.72 1.75
C HIS A 12 13.28 -1.45 2.60
N LEU A 13 12.07 -0.92 2.75
CA LEU A 13 11.81 0.28 3.54
C LEU A 13 12.34 0.17 4.97
N VAL A 14 12.14 -1.00 5.59
CA VAL A 14 12.61 -1.25 6.96
C VAL A 14 14.14 -1.29 7.04
N TYR A 15 14.81 -1.83 6.03
CA TYR A 15 16.27 -1.80 5.97
C TYR A 15 16.77 -0.36 5.79
N GLU A 16 16.19 0.41 4.87
CA GLU A 16 16.54 1.82 4.65
C GLU A 16 16.35 2.64 5.92
N MET A 17 15.21 2.47 6.60
CA MET A 17 14.93 3.14 7.86
C MET A 17 15.91 2.73 8.96
N ALA A 18 16.25 1.44 9.06
CA ALA A 18 17.23 0.96 10.04
C ALA A 18 18.65 1.51 9.79
N VAL A 19 19.04 1.75 8.53
CA VAL A 19 20.31 2.39 8.17
C VAL A 19 20.29 3.88 8.51
N VAL A 20 19.21 4.59 8.17
CA VAL A 20 19.06 6.03 8.46
C VAL A 20 19.04 6.30 9.96
N ASP A 21 18.32 5.47 10.70
CA ASP A 21 18.18 5.60 12.16
C ASP A 21 19.34 4.95 12.93
N ASN A 22 20.38 4.45 12.24
CA ASN A 22 21.54 3.77 12.83
C ASN A 22 21.17 2.63 13.82
N LEU A 23 20.09 1.91 13.52
CA LEU A 23 19.63 0.80 14.35
C LEU A 23 20.53 -0.43 14.17
N LYS A 24 20.60 -1.28 15.21
CA LYS A 24 21.25 -2.58 15.10
C LYS A 24 20.36 -3.54 14.33
N PHE A 25 20.90 -4.16 13.28
CA PHE A 25 20.21 -5.18 12.49
C PHE A 25 21.17 -6.32 12.08
N PRO A 26 20.65 -7.51 11.72
CA PRO A 26 21.48 -8.65 11.34
C PRO A 26 22.36 -8.39 10.12
N ALA A 27 23.56 -8.97 10.07
CA ALA A 27 24.49 -8.82 8.94
C ALA A 27 23.89 -9.32 7.60
N SER A 28 22.99 -10.32 7.67
CA SER A 28 22.27 -10.84 6.50
C SER A 28 21.40 -9.78 5.80
N TRP A 29 20.91 -8.77 6.53
CA TRP A 29 20.15 -7.67 5.95
C TRP A 29 21.04 -6.76 5.11
N LYS A 30 22.30 -6.57 5.51
CA LYS A 30 23.27 -5.76 4.77
C LYS A 30 23.64 -6.40 3.43
N ALA A 31 23.85 -7.72 3.41
CA ALA A 31 24.14 -8.46 2.19
C ALA A 31 22.99 -8.42 1.18
N SER A 32 21.75 -8.50 1.68
CA SER A 32 20.54 -8.55 0.86
C SER A 32 19.84 -7.21 0.65
N LYS A 33 20.33 -6.14 1.30
CA LYS A 33 19.75 -4.79 1.39
C LYS A 33 18.25 -4.79 1.73
N LYS A 34 17.83 -5.73 2.57
CA LYS A 34 16.42 -5.92 2.93
C LYS A 34 16.27 -6.63 4.27
N ALA A 35 15.18 -6.36 4.97
CA ALA A 35 14.82 -7.10 6.15
C ALA A 35 14.55 -8.59 5.84
N GLY A 36 14.84 -9.46 6.81
CA GLY A 36 14.57 -10.89 6.73
C GLY A 36 13.08 -11.20 6.65
N THR A 37 12.73 -12.39 6.15
CA THR A 37 11.33 -12.85 6.17
C THR A 37 10.83 -13.05 7.59
N ASP A 38 11.68 -13.55 8.49
CA ASP A 38 11.34 -13.80 9.90
C ASP A 38 10.94 -12.52 10.63
N TRP A 39 11.63 -11.41 10.32
CA TRP A 39 11.28 -10.10 10.85
C TRP A 39 9.88 -9.67 10.41
N LEU A 40 9.53 -9.88 9.13
CA LEU A 40 8.22 -9.52 8.61
C LEU A 40 7.10 -10.36 9.25
N ILE A 41 7.35 -11.65 9.50
CA ILE A 41 6.41 -12.55 10.19
C ILE A 41 6.20 -12.05 11.62
N GLY A 42 7.27 -11.87 12.39
CA GLY A 42 7.16 -11.38 13.76
C GLY A 42 6.58 -9.97 13.85
N PHE A 43 6.83 -9.11 12.86
CA PHE A 43 6.22 -7.78 12.79
C PHE A 43 4.71 -7.86 12.57
N LYS A 44 4.23 -8.79 11.73
CA LYS A 44 2.79 -9.05 11.52
C LYS A 44 2.14 -9.55 12.81
N GLU A 45 2.76 -10.51 13.49
CA GLU A 45 2.23 -11.09 14.73
C GLU A 45 2.10 -10.04 15.83
N ARG A 46 3.08 -9.14 15.96
CA ARG A 46 3.02 -8.03 16.91
C ARG A 46 2.01 -6.94 16.52
N ASN A 47 1.65 -6.83 15.25
CA ASN A 47 0.79 -5.78 14.71
C ASN A 47 -0.41 -6.39 13.97
N PRO A 48 -1.39 -6.99 14.66
CA PRO A 48 -2.53 -7.67 14.04
C PRO A 48 -3.45 -6.74 13.25
N LYS A 49 -3.40 -5.42 13.51
CA LYS A 49 -4.13 -4.40 12.73
C LYS A 49 -3.51 -4.16 11.34
N TRP A 50 -2.30 -4.65 11.09
CA TRP A 50 -1.62 -4.45 9.83
C TRP A 50 -2.09 -5.46 8.78
N SER A 51 -2.74 -4.96 7.72
CA SER A 51 -3.17 -5.79 6.59
C SER A 51 -2.19 -5.64 5.43
N LEU A 52 -1.56 -6.75 5.04
CA LEU A 52 -0.80 -6.80 3.79
C LEU A 52 -1.78 -7.11 2.65
N ARG A 53 -2.35 -6.06 2.04
CA ARG A 53 -3.26 -6.24 0.90
C ARG A 53 -2.48 -6.32 -0.40
N GLN A 54 -2.75 -7.36 -1.18
CA GLN A 54 -2.44 -7.34 -2.59
C GLN A 54 -3.33 -6.27 -3.23
N PRO A 55 -2.77 -5.28 -3.94
CA PRO A 55 -3.59 -4.32 -4.66
C PRO A 55 -4.43 -5.08 -5.68
N GLU A 56 -5.75 -4.90 -5.63
CA GLU A 56 -6.61 -5.32 -6.73
C GLU A 56 -6.15 -4.63 -8.00
N ALA A 57 -6.24 -5.32 -9.15
CA ALA A 57 -5.76 -4.81 -10.42
C ALA A 57 -6.60 -3.61 -10.89
N ALA A 58 -6.38 -2.42 -10.33
CA ALA A 58 -6.95 -1.18 -10.82
C ALA A 58 -6.20 -0.77 -12.09
N SER A 59 -6.88 -0.76 -13.23
CA SER A 59 -6.31 -0.21 -14.46
C SER A 59 -5.98 1.27 -14.26
N MET A 60 -4.94 1.77 -14.96
CA MET A 60 -4.60 3.19 -14.92
C MET A 60 -5.81 4.07 -15.25
N ALA A 61 -6.63 3.64 -16.22
CA ALA A 61 -7.87 4.30 -16.60
C ALA A 61 -8.85 4.43 -15.43
N ARG A 62 -8.99 3.41 -14.56
CA ARG A 62 -9.84 3.51 -13.36
C ARG A 62 -9.31 4.55 -12.38
N GLY A 63 -8.00 4.57 -12.16
CA GLY A 63 -7.37 5.54 -11.27
C GLY A 63 -7.48 6.99 -11.75
N THR A 64 -7.24 7.24 -13.03
CA THR A 64 -7.32 8.60 -13.63
C THR A 64 -8.75 9.09 -13.79
N SER A 65 -9.69 8.17 -14.01
CA SER A 65 -11.11 8.50 -14.14
C SER A 65 -11.77 8.86 -12.81
N PHE A 66 -11.18 8.48 -11.68
CA PHE A 66 -11.69 8.80 -10.35
C PHE A 66 -11.25 10.22 -9.90
N ASN A 67 -11.70 11.23 -10.65
CA ASN A 67 -11.39 12.65 -10.39
C ASN A 67 -12.65 13.45 -10.01
N ARG A 68 -12.44 14.64 -9.45
CA ARG A 68 -13.53 15.51 -8.95
C ARG A 68 -14.63 15.76 -10.00
N HIS A 69 -14.26 16.00 -11.24
CA HIS A 69 -15.20 16.29 -12.32
C HIS A 69 -16.10 15.08 -12.63
N ASN A 70 -15.49 13.90 -12.80
CA ASN A 70 -16.21 12.67 -13.09
C ASN A 70 -17.11 12.25 -11.93
N VAL A 71 -16.63 12.38 -10.68
CA VAL A 71 -17.41 12.07 -9.48
C VAL A 71 -18.62 13.02 -9.34
N ALA A 72 -18.42 14.33 -9.53
CA ALA A 72 -19.51 15.30 -9.48
C ALA A 72 -20.59 15.00 -10.55
N THR A 73 -20.16 14.66 -11.76
CA THR A 73 -21.06 14.30 -12.85
C THR A 73 -21.84 13.02 -12.55
N PHE A 74 -21.17 12.02 -11.98
CA PHE A 74 -21.79 10.76 -11.58
C PHE A 74 -22.86 10.97 -10.50
N ILE A 75 -22.54 11.70 -9.42
CA ILE A 75 -23.51 12.00 -8.35
C ILE A 75 -24.71 12.77 -8.90
N LYS A 76 -24.48 13.79 -9.74
CA LYS A 76 -25.57 14.56 -10.38
C LYS A 76 -26.49 13.66 -11.20
N LYS A 77 -25.94 12.70 -11.96
CA LYS A 77 -26.72 11.73 -12.75
C LYS A 77 -27.52 10.78 -11.86
N ILE A 78 -26.96 10.33 -10.73
CA ILE A 78 -27.69 9.50 -9.75
C ILE A 78 -28.87 10.29 -9.19
N LEU A 79 -28.64 11.48 -8.65
CA LEU A 79 -29.68 12.30 -8.04
C LEU A 79 -30.82 12.61 -9.03
N ARG A 80 -30.48 12.92 -10.28
CA ARG A 80 -31.48 13.13 -11.33
C ARG A 80 -32.36 11.89 -11.56
N LYS A 81 -31.76 10.70 -11.65
CA LYS A 81 -32.52 9.44 -11.79
C LYS A 81 -33.42 9.10 -10.61
N PHE A 82 -33.07 9.56 -9.40
CA PHE A 82 -33.90 9.39 -8.22
C PHE A 82 -35.09 10.38 -8.17
N ILE A 83 -34.94 11.57 -8.75
CA ILE A 83 -35.99 12.59 -8.82
C ILE A 83 -36.99 12.31 -9.97
N GLU A 84 -36.54 11.66 -11.04
CA GLU A 84 -37.38 11.28 -12.20
C GLU A 84 -38.15 9.95 -12.00
N ARG A 85 -38.13 9.36 -10.79
CA ARG A 85 -38.96 8.22 -10.37
C ARG A 85 -40.07 8.68 -9.45
#